data_AF-A0A7Y5DH06-F1
#
_entry.id   AF-A0A7Y5DH06-F1
#
_cell.length_a   1.000
_cell.length_b   1.000
_cell.length_c   1.000
_cell.angle_alpha   90.00
_cell.angle_beta   90.00
_cell.angle_gamma   90.00
#
_symmetry.space_group_name_H-M   'P 1'
#
loop_
_entity.id
_entity.type
_entity.pdbx_description
1 polymer ?
#
loop_
_entity_poly.entity_id
_entity_poly.type
_entity_poly.pdbx_seq_one_letter_code
_entity_poly.pdbx_strand_id
1 'polypeptide(L)'
;MHARKTAHSLFRSTATTVALALSLFQFILIAVTVNYVVLPMAKRSADDLSALLVLSAQTWVELPPETRKDFAFELMQKHQFMLYEEVPPLPPRSEFFPYLSLLESALTARVGATMSIKVTQLDTTWFWAEIPAGGKLIRIGFPKERLTINPPKMLILALVAMVTLTLFTALILARRIAKPLSQLSQAAQGVGEGKVPESLPETGIKELAGLSHTFNKMVFQIREHQANRTVMLAGISHDLRTPLARMRLAIEMLPLETNPKLLVRLQHDIDDMNQLIAEFLVLSRDMQKEAPVQVNIRELLQELVEDVQELGAQVAWQLGTPVLRQVGAMSLRRVVTNLLGNAHRYGDGKPIEVELALNEQEIVIRILDSGKGIPAHELENVFRPFYRLESSRSNVTGGSGLGLAIVRQLCDANGWQIQLLPRVGGGIEARLVIPNLA
;
A
#
# COMPACT_ATOMS: atom_id res chain seq x y z
N MET A 1 -2.66 8.66 1.90
CA MET A 1 -3.72 7.69 1.50
C MET A 1 -3.29 6.67 0.44
N HIS A 2 -2.22 6.92 -0.35
CA HIS A 2 -1.74 5.99 -1.40
C HIS A 2 -0.99 4.74 -0.87
N ALA A 3 -0.18 4.86 0.20
CA ALA A 3 0.63 3.75 0.72
C ALA A 3 -0.18 2.59 1.35
N ARG A 4 -1.39 2.86 1.84
CA ARG A 4 -2.30 1.82 2.35
C ARG A 4 -2.91 1.00 1.22
N LYS A 5 -3.14 1.61 0.04
CA LYS A 5 -3.65 0.91 -1.16
C LYS A 5 -2.60 -0.01 -1.78
N THR A 6 -1.32 0.41 -1.83
CA THR A 6 -0.22 -0.40 -2.41
C THR A 6 0.10 -1.64 -1.56
N ALA A 7 0.11 -1.49 -0.23
CA ALA A 7 0.23 -2.59 0.73
C ALA A 7 -0.85 -3.67 0.54
N HIS A 8 -2.10 -3.24 0.44
CA HIS A 8 -3.22 -4.14 0.13
C HIS A 8 -3.08 -4.77 -1.26
N SER A 9 -2.49 -4.07 -2.23
CA SER A 9 -2.27 -4.59 -3.59
C SER A 9 -1.27 -5.73 -3.64
N LEU A 10 -0.11 -5.61 -2.99
CA LEU A 10 0.91 -6.66 -2.97
C LEU A 10 0.45 -7.89 -2.19
N PHE A 11 -0.17 -7.68 -1.02
CA PHE A 11 -0.75 -8.78 -0.24
C PHE A 11 -1.84 -9.52 -1.01
N ARG A 12 -2.79 -8.78 -1.63
CA ARG A 12 -3.83 -9.39 -2.46
C ARG A 12 -3.23 -10.12 -3.65
N SER A 13 -2.31 -9.50 -4.39
CA SER A 13 -1.68 -10.08 -5.58
C SER A 13 -0.94 -11.39 -5.24
N THR A 14 -0.06 -11.37 -4.25
CA THR A 14 0.68 -12.59 -3.85
C THR A 14 -0.24 -13.68 -3.31
N ALA A 15 -1.23 -13.35 -2.48
CA ALA A 15 -2.22 -14.30 -2.02
C ALA A 15 -3.03 -14.89 -3.19
N THR A 16 -3.44 -14.06 -4.16
CA THR A 16 -4.18 -14.52 -5.34
C THR A 16 -3.34 -15.41 -6.25
N THR A 17 -2.07 -15.09 -6.47
CA THR A 17 -1.18 -15.92 -7.31
C THR A 17 -0.94 -17.28 -6.68
N VAL A 18 -0.67 -17.32 -5.37
CA VAL A 18 -0.48 -18.59 -4.64
C VAL A 18 -1.77 -19.40 -4.63
N ALA A 19 -2.92 -18.76 -4.38
CA ALA A 19 -4.21 -19.43 -4.45
C ALA A 19 -4.50 -19.98 -5.85
N LEU A 20 -4.25 -19.21 -6.91
CA LEU A 20 -4.45 -19.63 -8.29
C LEU A 20 -3.55 -20.82 -8.65
N ALA A 21 -2.27 -20.77 -8.29
CA ALA A 21 -1.33 -21.86 -8.54
C ALA A 21 -1.75 -23.15 -7.82
N LEU A 22 -2.18 -23.05 -6.56
CA LEU A 22 -2.66 -24.19 -5.80
C LEU A 22 -4.01 -24.71 -6.34
N SER A 23 -4.93 -23.84 -6.75
CA SER A 23 -6.19 -24.23 -7.39
C SER A 23 -5.96 -24.93 -8.74
N LEU A 24 -4.99 -24.46 -9.53
CA LEU A 24 -4.60 -25.13 -10.77
C LEU A 24 -4.04 -26.52 -10.50
N PHE A 25 -3.16 -26.65 -9.50
CA PHE A 25 -2.64 -27.95 -9.07
C PHE A 25 -3.76 -28.90 -8.63
N GLN A 26 -4.72 -28.41 -7.85
CA GLN A 26 -5.90 -29.20 -7.45
C GLN A 26 -6.75 -29.62 -8.64
N PHE A 27 -6.99 -28.72 -9.59
CA PHE A 27 -7.73 -29.03 -10.81
C PHE A 27 -7.05 -30.16 -11.59
N ILE A 28 -5.73 -30.09 -11.76
CA ILE A 28 -4.94 -31.15 -12.40
C ILE A 28 -5.09 -32.46 -11.63
N LEU A 29 -4.97 -32.44 -10.30
CA LEU A 29 -5.08 -33.64 -9.47
C LEU A 29 -6.47 -34.28 -9.53
N ILE A 30 -7.53 -33.47 -9.53
CA ILE A 30 -8.91 -33.93 -9.72
C ILE A 30 -9.07 -34.53 -11.11
N ALA A 31 -8.60 -33.85 -12.17
CA ALA A 31 -8.67 -34.35 -13.54
C ALA A 31 -7.93 -35.69 -13.70
N VAL A 32 -6.76 -35.84 -13.09
CA VAL A 32 -6.00 -37.10 -13.06
C VAL A 32 -6.80 -38.18 -12.32
N THR A 33 -7.33 -37.88 -11.13
CA THR A 33 -8.12 -38.84 -10.35
C THR A 33 -9.37 -39.30 -11.11
N VAL A 34 -10.07 -38.37 -11.76
CA VAL A 34 -11.26 -38.70 -12.56
C VAL A 34 -10.90 -39.59 -13.75
N ASN A 35 -9.86 -39.24 -14.51
CA ASN A 35 -9.50 -39.97 -15.73
C ASN A 35 -8.84 -41.33 -15.47
N TYR A 36 -8.02 -41.46 -14.42
CA TYR A 36 -7.23 -42.66 -14.17
C TYR A 36 -7.80 -43.56 -13.09
N VAL A 37 -8.70 -43.06 -12.23
CA VAL A 37 -9.31 -43.85 -11.14
C VAL A 37 -10.81 -43.96 -11.35
N VAL A 38 -11.54 -42.85 -11.33
CA VAL A 38 -13.01 -42.87 -11.31
C VAL A 38 -13.59 -43.46 -12.60
N LEU A 39 -13.16 -42.97 -13.77
CA LEU A 39 -13.71 -43.41 -15.05
C LEU A 39 -13.37 -44.87 -15.37
N PRO A 40 -12.12 -45.37 -15.19
CA PRO A 40 -11.81 -46.79 -15.38
C PRO A 40 -12.55 -47.70 -14.39
N MET A 41 -12.69 -47.30 -13.12
CA MET A 41 -13.49 -48.05 -12.14
C MET A 41 -14.96 -48.11 -12.54
N ALA A 42 -15.54 -46.99 -13.00
CA ALA A 42 -16.92 -46.94 -13.47
C ALA A 42 -17.14 -47.83 -14.71
N LYS A 43 -16.22 -47.80 -15.68
CA LYS A 43 -16.26 -48.71 -16.85
C LYS A 43 -16.21 -50.17 -16.44
N ARG A 44 -15.25 -50.56 -15.59
CA ARG A 44 -15.13 -51.94 -15.10
C ARG A 44 -16.38 -52.39 -14.35
N SER A 45 -16.93 -51.54 -13.49
CA SER A 45 -18.18 -51.85 -12.78
C SER A 45 -19.37 -52.00 -13.73
N ALA A 46 -19.45 -51.19 -14.79
CA ALA A 46 -20.49 -51.31 -15.80
C ALA A 46 -20.34 -52.61 -16.60
N ASP A 47 -19.10 -53.00 -16.96
CA ASP A 47 -18.80 -54.28 -17.62
C ASP A 47 -19.23 -55.47 -16.73
N ASP A 48 -18.86 -55.46 -15.44
CA ASP A 48 -19.22 -56.49 -14.47
C ASP A 48 -20.74 -56.61 -14.30
N LEU A 49 -21.44 -55.48 -14.18
CA LEU A 49 -22.90 -55.45 -14.07
C LEU A 49 -23.57 -55.94 -15.36
N SER A 50 -23.07 -55.53 -16.53
CA SER A 50 -23.59 -56.02 -17.83
C SER A 50 -23.46 -57.54 -17.96
N ALA A 51 -22.34 -58.10 -17.48
CA ALA A 51 -22.10 -59.53 -17.49
C ALA A 51 -23.10 -60.27 -16.59
N LEU A 52 -23.36 -59.76 -15.38
CA LEU A 52 -24.35 -60.33 -14.47
C LEU A 52 -25.76 -60.27 -15.04
N LEU A 53 -26.15 -59.16 -15.68
CA LEU A 53 -27.48 -59.01 -16.28
C LEU A 53 -27.69 -60.00 -17.42
N VAL A 54 -26.72 -60.12 -18.34
CA VAL A 54 -26.79 -61.05 -19.47
C VAL A 54 -26.79 -62.51 -19.00
N LEU A 55 -25.92 -62.86 -18.06
CA LEU A 55 -25.85 -64.21 -17.50
C LEU A 55 -27.16 -64.58 -16.81
N SER A 56 -27.73 -63.67 -16.01
CA SER A 56 -29.01 -63.90 -15.33
C SER A 56 -30.15 -64.14 -16.32
N ALA A 57 -30.19 -63.37 -17.42
CA ALA A 57 -31.18 -63.55 -18.48
C ALA A 57 -30.99 -64.88 -19.24
N GLN A 58 -29.75 -65.29 -19.52
CA GLN A 58 -29.45 -66.57 -20.17
C GLN A 58 -29.84 -67.76 -19.28
N THR A 59 -29.40 -67.75 -18.02
CA THR A 59 -29.72 -68.80 -17.04
C THR A 59 -31.23 -68.93 -16.84
N TRP A 60 -31.96 -67.82 -16.81
CA TRP A 60 -33.43 -67.83 -16.73
C TRP A 60 -34.08 -68.65 -17.85
N VAL A 61 -33.60 -68.48 -19.08
CA VAL A 61 -34.19 -69.14 -20.26
C VAL A 61 -33.83 -70.61 -20.33
N GLU A 62 -32.61 -70.98 -19.93
CA GLU A 62 -32.14 -72.37 -19.88
C GLU A 62 -32.79 -73.19 -18.77
N LEU A 63 -33.24 -72.55 -17.68
CA LEU A 63 -33.90 -73.23 -16.57
C LEU A 63 -35.29 -73.78 -16.96
N PRO A 64 -35.66 -74.98 -16.47
CA PRO A 64 -37.03 -75.50 -16.57
C PRO A 64 -38.08 -74.52 -16.04
N PRO A 65 -39.29 -74.44 -16.62
CA PRO A 65 -40.32 -73.48 -16.21
C PRO A 65 -40.68 -73.52 -14.72
N GLU A 66 -40.57 -74.69 -14.09
CA GLU A 66 -40.91 -74.92 -12.69
C GLU A 66 -39.91 -74.26 -11.73
N THR A 67 -38.62 -74.23 -12.08
CA THR A 67 -37.55 -73.68 -11.22
C THR A 67 -37.30 -72.19 -11.44
N ARG A 68 -37.87 -71.61 -12.51
CA ARG A 68 -37.74 -70.17 -12.80
C ARG A 68 -38.25 -69.29 -11.68
N LYS A 69 -39.38 -69.64 -11.05
CA LYS A 69 -39.94 -68.84 -9.94
C LYS A 69 -38.99 -68.75 -8.75
N ASP A 70 -38.35 -69.87 -8.40
CA ASP A 70 -37.38 -69.93 -7.30
C ASP A 70 -36.11 -69.13 -7.65
N PHE A 71 -35.64 -69.23 -8.89
CA PHE A 71 -34.50 -68.43 -9.36
C PHE A 71 -34.81 -66.92 -9.40
N ALA A 72 -36.02 -66.51 -9.79
CA ALA A 72 -36.44 -65.09 -9.74
C ALA A 72 -36.47 -64.58 -8.30
N PHE A 73 -37.00 -65.39 -7.39
CA PHE A 73 -37.05 -65.05 -5.98
C PHE A 73 -35.65 -64.90 -5.40
N GLU A 74 -34.74 -65.83 -5.70
CA GLU A 74 -33.34 -65.77 -5.28
C GLU A 74 -32.61 -64.56 -5.89
N LEU A 75 -32.82 -64.27 -7.18
CA LEU A 75 -32.19 -63.14 -7.85
C LEU A 75 -32.70 -61.80 -7.31
N MET A 76 -33.97 -61.71 -6.95
CA MET A 76 -34.53 -60.54 -6.28
C MET A 76 -33.97 -60.38 -4.85
N GLN A 77 -33.91 -61.46 -4.07
CA GLN A 77 -33.48 -61.41 -2.68
C GLN A 77 -31.97 -61.17 -2.52
N LYS A 78 -31.13 -61.86 -3.30
CA LYS A 78 -29.66 -61.77 -3.21
C LYS A 78 -29.09 -60.70 -4.12
N HIS A 79 -29.69 -60.51 -5.30
CA HIS A 79 -29.14 -59.66 -6.35
C HIS A 79 -30.02 -58.46 -6.72
N GLN A 80 -31.18 -58.25 -6.07
CA GLN A 80 -32.10 -57.13 -6.34
C GLN A 80 -32.42 -56.98 -7.83
N PHE A 81 -32.46 -58.09 -8.57
CA PHE A 81 -32.86 -58.09 -9.97
C PHE A 81 -34.27 -58.66 -10.10
N MET A 82 -35.10 -57.99 -10.89
CA MET A 82 -36.41 -58.50 -11.28
C MET A 82 -36.37 -58.96 -12.72
N LEU A 83 -36.84 -60.17 -13.01
CA LEU A 83 -37.02 -60.63 -14.39
C LEU A 83 -38.49 -60.70 -14.73
N TYR A 84 -38.81 -60.24 -15.93
CA TYR A 84 -40.11 -60.43 -16.55
C TYR A 84 -39.93 -60.94 -17.98
N GLU A 85 -40.79 -61.88 -18.36
CA GLU A 85 -41.04 -62.20 -19.76
C GLU A 85 -41.98 -61.11 -20.29
N GLU A 86 -41.50 -60.35 -21.28
CA GLU A 86 -42.17 -59.28 -22.04
C GLU A 86 -43.45 -58.61 -21.44
N VAL A 87 -43.32 -57.35 -21.01
CA VAL A 87 -44.32 -56.50 -20.31
C VAL A 87 -44.60 -55.22 -21.15
N PRO A 88 -45.68 -54.43 -20.93
CA PRO A 88 -46.00 -53.24 -21.73
C PRO A 88 -44.83 -52.27 -21.95
N PRO A 89 -44.84 -51.49 -23.04
CA PRO A 89 -43.77 -50.56 -23.38
C PRO A 89 -43.56 -49.55 -22.24
N LEU A 90 -42.32 -49.44 -21.79
CA LEU A 90 -41.91 -48.46 -20.78
C LEU A 90 -41.46 -47.17 -21.48
N PRO A 91 -41.66 -46.00 -20.84
CA PRO A 91 -41.20 -44.73 -21.39
C PRO A 91 -39.67 -44.69 -21.48
N PRO A 92 -39.12 -43.97 -22.48
CA PRO A 92 -37.69 -43.74 -22.58
C PRO A 92 -37.19 -42.94 -21.37
N ARG A 93 -35.90 -43.12 -21.07
CA ARG A 93 -35.21 -42.39 -19.99
C ARG A 93 -35.25 -40.88 -20.23
N SER A 94 -35.72 -40.11 -19.24
CA SER A 94 -35.73 -38.64 -19.26
C SER A 94 -34.48 -38.01 -18.61
N GLU A 95 -33.86 -38.69 -17.64
CA GLU A 95 -32.68 -38.18 -16.91
C GLU A 95 -31.36 -38.75 -17.44
N PHE A 96 -30.35 -37.90 -17.60
CA PHE A 96 -29.01 -38.33 -17.99
C PHE A 96 -28.21 -38.84 -16.79
N PHE A 97 -27.87 -40.13 -16.79
CA PHE A 97 -26.95 -40.73 -15.84
C PHE A 97 -25.68 -41.21 -16.56
N PRO A 98 -24.49 -40.60 -16.31
CA PRO A 98 -23.26 -40.95 -17.00
C PRO A 98 -22.91 -42.44 -16.93
N TYR A 99 -23.11 -43.07 -15.78
CA TYR A 99 -22.85 -44.50 -15.59
C TYR A 99 -23.75 -45.39 -16.47
N LEU A 100 -25.01 -45.01 -16.70
CA LEU A 100 -25.90 -45.79 -17.56
C LEU A 100 -25.45 -45.81 -19.01
N SER A 101 -24.82 -44.74 -19.49
CA SER A 101 -24.25 -44.73 -20.85
C SER A 101 -23.08 -45.73 -21.00
N LEU A 102 -22.28 -45.90 -19.94
CA LEU A 102 -21.23 -46.93 -19.88
C LEU A 102 -21.84 -48.33 -19.84
N LEU A 103 -22.92 -48.51 -19.07
CA LEU A 103 -23.63 -49.80 -18.98
C LEU A 103 -24.34 -50.16 -20.29
N GLU A 104 -24.97 -49.21 -20.96
CA GLU A 104 -25.57 -49.38 -22.31
C GLU A 104 -24.51 -49.78 -23.33
N SER A 105 -23.33 -49.15 -23.28
CA SER A 105 -22.21 -49.50 -24.16
C SER A 105 -21.69 -50.92 -23.86
N ALA A 106 -21.54 -51.29 -22.59
CA ALA A 106 -21.10 -52.62 -22.18
C ALA A 106 -22.12 -53.71 -22.56
N LEU A 107 -23.41 -53.48 -22.31
CA LEU A 107 -24.50 -54.37 -22.73
C LEU A 107 -24.55 -54.53 -24.26
N THR A 108 -24.43 -53.43 -25.00
CA THR A 108 -24.41 -53.44 -26.47
C THR A 108 -23.26 -54.29 -27.00
N ALA A 109 -22.05 -54.12 -26.44
CA ALA A 109 -20.88 -54.91 -26.82
C ALA A 109 -21.06 -56.41 -26.53
N ARG A 110 -21.75 -56.76 -25.45
CA ARG A 110 -21.95 -58.15 -25.01
C ARG A 110 -23.07 -58.88 -25.76
N VAL A 111 -24.14 -58.16 -26.07
CA VAL A 111 -25.33 -58.70 -26.75
C VAL A 111 -25.19 -58.65 -28.28
N GLY A 112 -24.38 -57.72 -28.82
CA GLY A 112 -24.22 -57.52 -30.26
C GLY A 112 -25.36 -56.75 -30.93
N ALA A 113 -26.24 -56.15 -30.14
CA ALA A 113 -27.34 -55.29 -30.61
C ALA A 113 -27.39 -54.02 -29.77
N THR A 114 -27.93 -52.92 -30.31
CA THR A 114 -28.05 -51.66 -29.58
C THR A 114 -29.00 -51.81 -28.39
N MET A 115 -28.46 -51.68 -27.18
CA MET A 115 -29.20 -51.79 -25.93
C MET A 115 -29.52 -50.41 -25.37
N SER A 116 -30.78 -50.17 -25.00
CA SER A 116 -31.22 -48.96 -24.31
C SER A 116 -31.81 -49.30 -22.97
N ILE A 117 -31.42 -48.59 -21.91
CA ILE A 117 -31.98 -48.79 -20.58
C ILE A 117 -33.21 -47.91 -20.40
N LYS A 118 -34.35 -48.53 -20.09
CA LYS A 118 -35.61 -47.85 -19.81
C LYS A 118 -35.74 -47.58 -18.31
N VAL A 119 -36.62 -46.66 -17.94
CA VAL A 119 -36.82 -46.26 -16.54
C VAL A 119 -38.29 -46.33 -16.16
N THR A 120 -38.55 -46.79 -14.93
CA THR A 120 -39.89 -46.75 -14.33
C THR A 120 -39.79 -46.18 -12.93
N GLN A 121 -40.78 -45.38 -12.56
CA GLN A 121 -40.95 -44.89 -11.19
C GLN A 121 -42.04 -45.73 -10.53
N LEU A 122 -41.62 -46.64 -9.65
CA LEU A 122 -42.49 -47.42 -8.76
C LEU A 122 -42.37 -46.77 -7.37
N ASP A 123 -42.07 -47.55 -6.32
CA ASP A 123 -41.71 -47.02 -4.99
C ASP A 123 -40.29 -46.41 -4.97
N THR A 124 -39.38 -46.97 -5.77
CA THR A 124 -38.06 -46.43 -6.08
C THR A 124 -37.88 -46.35 -7.60
N THR A 125 -36.84 -45.66 -8.07
CA THR A 125 -36.50 -45.63 -9.51
C THR A 125 -35.89 -46.96 -9.92
N TRP A 126 -36.53 -47.65 -10.87
CA TRP A 126 -36.03 -48.89 -11.46
C TRP A 126 -35.55 -48.68 -12.89
N PHE A 127 -34.45 -49.33 -13.23
CA PHE A 127 -33.85 -49.33 -14.55
C PHE A 127 -34.00 -50.70 -15.18
N TRP A 128 -34.39 -50.74 -16.44
CA TRP A 128 -34.76 -51.96 -17.14
C TRP A 128 -33.93 -52.13 -18.41
N ALA A 129 -33.27 -53.27 -18.53
CA ALA A 129 -32.61 -53.71 -19.75
C ALA A 129 -33.41 -54.85 -20.39
N GLU A 130 -33.58 -54.79 -21.72
CA GLU A 130 -34.28 -55.81 -22.49
C GLU A 130 -33.26 -56.67 -23.24
N ILE A 131 -32.98 -57.86 -22.72
CA ILE A 131 -31.90 -58.74 -23.17
C ILE A 131 -32.48 -59.89 -24.00
N PRO A 132 -32.06 -60.06 -25.27
CA PRO A 132 -32.46 -61.20 -26.07
C PRO A 132 -31.73 -62.47 -25.58
N ALA A 133 -32.50 -63.49 -25.19
CA ALA A 133 -31.98 -64.77 -24.71
C ALA A 133 -32.90 -65.94 -25.14
N GLY A 134 -32.32 -66.99 -25.75
CA GLY A 134 -33.04 -68.20 -26.20
C GLY A 134 -34.30 -67.94 -27.04
N GLY A 135 -34.22 -66.96 -27.96
CA GLY A 135 -35.33 -66.59 -28.86
C GLY A 135 -36.43 -65.72 -28.22
N LYS A 136 -36.26 -65.30 -26.96
CA LYS A 136 -37.19 -64.42 -26.24
C LYS A 136 -36.51 -63.13 -25.79
N LEU A 137 -37.28 -62.08 -25.56
CA LEU A 137 -36.80 -60.83 -24.97
C LEU A 137 -37.07 -60.85 -23.46
N ILE A 138 -36.00 -60.93 -22.66
CA ILE A 138 -36.09 -60.96 -21.21
C ILE A 138 -35.85 -59.57 -20.66
N ARG A 139 -36.82 -59.02 -19.94
CA ARG A 139 -36.68 -57.72 -19.27
C ARG A 139 -36.11 -57.93 -17.88
N ILE A 140 -34.90 -57.43 -17.64
CA ILE A 140 -34.25 -57.45 -16.33
C ILE A 140 -34.19 -56.04 -15.74
N GLY A 141 -34.70 -55.90 -14.52
CA GLY A 141 -34.76 -54.64 -13.78
C GLY A 141 -33.78 -54.63 -12.63
N PHE A 142 -33.22 -53.46 -12.33
CA PHE A 142 -32.44 -53.21 -11.12
C PHE A 142 -32.77 -51.82 -10.55
N PRO A 143 -32.73 -51.65 -9.22
CA PRO A 143 -33.12 -50.40 -8.59
C PRO A 143 -31.96 -49.38 -8.60
N LYS A 144 -32.26 -48.08 -8.44
CA LYS A 144 -31.27 -46.98 -8.45
C LYS A 144 -30.17 -47.12 -7.40
N GLU A 145 -30.45 -47.78 -6.29
CA GLU A 145 -29.50 -48.05 -5.21
C GLU A 145 -28.32 -48.93 -5.68
N ARG A 146 -28.51 -49.73 -6.75
CA ARG A 146 -27.42 -50.46 -7.42
C ARG A 146 -26.56 -49.58 -8.33
N LEU A 147 -27.09 -48.43 -8.77
CA LEU A 147 -26.37 -47.45 -9.57
C LEU A 147 -25.67 -46.38 -8.74
N THR A 148 -26.05 -46.23 -7.47
CA THR A 148 -25.38 -45.27 -6.60
C THR A 148 -23.95 -45.75 -6.35
N ILE A 149 -23.05 -45.28 -7.22
CA ILE A 149 -21.68 -44.99 -6.82
C ILE A 149 -21.85 -43.93 -5.75
N ASN A 150 -22.03 -44.33 -4.49
CA ASN A 150 -21.74 -43.43 -3.40
C ASN A 150 -20.26 -43.10 -3.60
N PRO A 151 -19.88 -41.89 -4.06
CA PRO A 151 -18.46 -41.55 -4.05
C PRO A 151 -18.04 -41.85 -2.62
N PRO A 152 -17.01 -42.68 -2.41
CA PRO A 152 -16.67 -43.10 -1.07
C PRO A 152 -16.58 -41.81 -0.26
N LYS A 153 -17.28 -41.70 0.88
CA LYS A 153 -17.35 -40.44 1.65
C LYS A 153 -15.94 -39.82 1.84
N MET A 154 -14.93 -40.68 1.83
CA MET A 154 -13.50 -40.39 1.73
C MET A 154 -13.08 -39.45 0.58
N LEU A 155 -13.64 -39.56 -0.63
CA LEU A 155 -13.31 -38.71 -1.79
C LEU A 155 -13.84 -37.28 -1.62
N ILE A 156 -15.08 -37.12 -1.15
CA ILE A 156 -15.63 -35.79 -0.82
C ILE A 156 -14.84 -35.18 0.33
N LEU A 157 -14.56 -35.96 1.38
CA LEU A 157 -13.76 -35.52 2.51
C LEU A 157 -12.35 -35.11 2.07
N ALA A 158 -11.72 -35.86 1.16
CA ALA A 158 -10.41 -35.54 0.60
C ALA A 158 -10.45 -34.23 -0.20
N LEU A 159 -11.48 -34.00 -1.01
CA LEU A 159 -11.63 -32.76 -1.78
C LEU A 159 -11.79 -31.54 -0.86
N VAL A 160 -12.61 -31.65 0.18
CA VAL A 160 -12.78 -30.59 1.20
C VAL A 160 -11.46 -30.35 1.97
N ALA A 161 -10.75 -31.42 2.34
CA ALA A 161 -9.47 -31.33 3.02
C ALA A 161 -8.40 -30.64 2.14
N MET A 162 -8.39 -30.92 0.83
CA MET A 162 -7.48 -30.24 -0.10
C MET A 162 -7.77 -28.74 -0.19
N VAL A 163 -9.04 -28.36 -0.39
CA VAL A 163 -9.44 -26.94 -0.49
C VAL A 163 -9.09 -26.18 0.79
N THR A 164 -9.38 -26.76 1.96
CA THR A 164 -9.06 -26.13 3.24
C THR A 164 -7.55 -26.01 3.45
N LEU A 165 -6.77 -27.04 3.11
CA LEU A 165 -5.30 -27.00 3.17
C LEU A 165 -4.70 -25.92 2.26
N THR A 166 -5.23 -25.77 1.05
CA THR A 166 -4.81 -24.72 0.10
C THR A 166 -5.11 -23.33 0.62
N LEU A 167 -6.32 -23.09 1.15
CA LEU A 167 -6.67 -21.80 1.72
C LEU A 167 -5.80 -21.47 2.94
N PHE A 168 -5.58 -22.46 3.81
CA PHE A 168 -4.76 -22.31 5.00
C PHE A 168 -3.29 -21.98 4.67
N THR A 169 -2.68 -22.72 3.74
CA THR A 169 -1.30 -22.49 3.31
C THR A 169 -1.12 -21.14 2.61
N ALA A 170 -2.05 -20.75 1.74
CA ALA A 170 -2.03 -19.44 1.09
C ALA A 170 -2.09 -18.29 2.11
N LEU A 171 -2.96 -18.39 3.12
CA LEU A 171 -3.07 -17.39 4.19
C LEU A 171 -1.81 -17.29 5.05
N ILE A 172 -1.19 -18.43 5.39
CA ILE A 172 0.07 -18.45 6.14
C ILE A 172 1.19 -17.77 5.34
N LEU A 173 1.32 -18.13 4.06
CA LEU A 173 2.39 -17.61 3.22
C LEU A 173 2.24 -16.10 2.97
N ALA A 174 1.01 -15.64 2.70
CA ALA A 174 0.70 -14.23 2.56
C ALA A 174 1.03 -13.44 3.85
N ARG A 175 0.75 -14.00 5.03
CA ARG A 175 1.11 -13.37 6.31
C ARG A 175 2.61 -13.39 6.59
N ARG A 176 3.35 -14.42 6.17
CA ARG A 176 4.79 -14.56 6.44
C ARG A 176 5.68 -13.77 5.47
N ILE A 177 5.24 -13.52 4.24
CA ILE A 177 6.05 -12.86 3.21
C ILE A 177 5.54 -11.45 2.89
N ALA A 178 4.26 -11.33 2.50
CA ALA A 178 3.75 -10.07 1.97
C ALA A 178 3.57 -9.00 3.06
N LYS A 179 3.19 -9.39 4.29
CA LYS A 179 3.02 -8.43 5.39
C LYS A 179 4.35 -7.75 5.79
N PRO A 180 5.46 -8.46 6.08
CA PRO A 180 6.74 -7.81 6.36
C PRO A 180 7.26 -6.94 5.21
N LEU A 181 7.12 -7.41 3.96
CA LEU A 181 7.57 -6.65 2.79
C LEU A 181 6.78 -5.34 2.62
N SER A 182 5.48 -5.37 2.88
CA SER A 182 4.65 -4.18 2.88
C SER A 182 5.04 -3.20 3.98
N GLN A 183 5.38 -3.69 5.18
CA GLN A 183 5.84 -2.82 6.28
C GLN A 183 7.17 -2.15 5.92
N LEU A 184 8.10 -2.91 5.34
CA LEU A 184 9.38 -2.38 4.87
C LEU A 184 9.21 -1.32 3.78
N SER A 185 8.33 -1.56 2.81
CA SER A 185 8.01 -0.58 1.76
C SER A 185 7.44 0.72 2.33
N GLN A 186 6.53 0.63 3.31
CA GLN A 186 5.96 1.80 3.98
C GLN A 186 7.01 2.56 4.81
N ALA A 187 7.87 1.83 5.54
CA ALA A 187 8.95 2.44 6.31
C ALA A 187 9.95 3.16 5.40
N ALA A 188 10.33 2.56 4.26
CA ALA A 188 11.22 3.17 3.29
C ALA A 188 10.64 4.45 2.67
N GLN A 189 9.35 4.47 2.33
CA GLN A 189 8.67 5.70 1.90
C GLN A 189 8.68 6.77 2.98
N GLY A 190 8.46 6.38 4.25
CA GLY A 190 8.56 7.30 5.39
C GLY A 190 9.94 7.95 5.50
N VAL A 191 11.03 7.19 5.33
CA VAL A 191 12.39 7.74 5.32
C VAL A 191 12.58 8.75 4.18
N GLY A 192 12.04 8.46 2.99
CA GLY A 192 12.09 9.38 1.85
C GLY A 192 11.34 10.70 2.08
N GLU A 193 10.31 10.69 2.92
CA GLU A 193 9.56 11.88 3.37
C GLU A 193 10.21 12.58 4.58
N GLY A 194 11.42 12.18 4.99
CA GLY A 194 12.12 12.73 6.16
C GLY A 194 11.55 12.27 7.51
N LYS A 195 10.65 11.28 7.53
CA LYS A 195 10.09 10.72 8.76
C LYS A 195 11.06 9.73 9.39
N VAL A 196 10.93 9.60 10.69
CA VAL A 196 11.65 8.65 11.54
C VAL A 196 10.77 7.41 11.67
N PRO A 197 10.94 6.36 10.84
CA PRO A 197 10.13 5.16 10.98
C PRO A 197 10.50 4.42 12.28
N GLU A 198 9.54 3.68 12.82
CA GLU A 198 9.79 2.67 13.85
C GLU A 198 10.68 1.54 13.29
N SER A 199 11.47 0.93 14.16
CA SER A 199 12.32 -0.20 13.80
C SER A 199 11.47 -1.36 13.31
N LEU A 200 11.81 -1.91 12.16
CA LEU A 200 11.13 -3.07 11.62
C LEU A 200 11.48 -4.31 12.46
N PRO A 201 10.53 -5.22 12.70
CA PRO A 201 10.81 -6.45 13.42
C PRO A 201 11.79 -7.33 12.63
N GLU A 202 12.86 -7.76 13.29
CA GLU A 202 13.91 -8.63 12.75
C GLU A 202 13.55 -10.11 12.97
N THR A 203 12.31 -10.48 12.66
CA THR A 203 11.77 -11.81 12.91
C THR A 203 11.22 -12.45 11.63
N GLY A 204 11.09 -13.76 11.62
CA GLY A 204 10.53 -14.51 10.49
C GLY A 204 11.59 -15.19 9.63
N ILE A 205 11.36 -15.19 8.32
CA ILE A 205 12.24 -15.81 7.32
C ILE A 205 13.61 -15.11 7.37
N LYS A 206 14.71 -15.88 7.38
CA LYS A 206 16.07 -15.37 7.59
C LYS A 206 16.42 -14.22 6.64
N GLU A 207 16.02 -14.33 5.38
CA GLU A 207 16.22 -13.33 4.34
C GLU A 207 15.48 -12.02 4.64
N LEU A 208 14.23 -12.11 5.11
CA LEU A 208 13.43 -10.95 5.49
C LEU A 208 13.92 -10.32 6.80
N ALA A 209 14.29 -11.13 7.79
CA ALA A 209 14.87 -10.66 9.04
C ALA A 209 16.21 -9.94 8.79
N GLY A 210 17.06 -10.49 7.92
CA GLY A 210 18.31 -9.86 7.49
C GLY A 210 18.07 -8.53 6.76
N LEU A 211 17.05 -8.47 5.89
CA LEU A 211 16.68 -7.23 5.20
C LEU A 211 16.16 -6.17 6.18
N SER A 212 15.31 -6.54 7.13
CA SER A 212 14.87 -5.65 8.22
C SER A 212 16.06 -5.14 9.03
N HIS A 213 17.00 -6.01 9.38
CA HIS A 213 18.21 -5.63 10.12
C HIS A 213 19.07 -4.62 9.35
N THR A 214 19.34 -4.88 8.07
CA THR A 214 20.10 -3.93 7.22
C THR A 214 19.36 -2.60 7.05
N PHE A 215 18.03 -2.63 6.89
CA PHE A 215 17.22 -1.42 6.83
C PHE A 215 17.29 -0.61 8.14
N ASN A 216 17.11 -1.26 9.29
CA ASN A 216 17.21 -0.62 10.61
C ASN A 216 18.59 0.02 10.81
N LYS A 217 19.67 -0.70 10.44
CA LYS A 217 21.05 -0.20 10.50
C LYS A 217 21.26 1.03 9.62
N MET A 218 20.72 1.03 8.40
CA MET A 218 20.78 2.17 7.49
C MET A 218 20.05 3.39 8.08
N VAL A 219 18.85 3.21 8.62
CA VAL A 219 18.08 4.28 9.28
C VAL A 219 18.86 4.84 10.46
N PHE A 220 19.49 3.98 11.27
CA PHE A 220 20.34 4.40 12.38
C PHE A 220 21.53 5.25 11.88
N GLN A 221 22.27 4.76 10.87
CA GLN A 221 23.41 5.48 10.30
C GLN A 221 23.03 6.85 9.71
N ILE A 222 21.89 6.93 9.00
CA ILE A 222 21.39 8.21 8.47
C ILE A 222 21.13 9.20 9.61
N ARG A 223 20.51 8.75 10.71
CA ARG A 223 20.26 9.59 11.89
C ARG A 223 21.56 10.03 12.54
N GLU A 224 22.51 9.12 12.70
CA GLU A 224 23.82 9.40 13.27
C GLU A 224 24.58 10.44 12.42
N HIS A 225 24.58 10.28 11.08
CA HIS A 225 25.18 11.25 10.17
C HIS A 225 24.52 12.63 10.25
N GLN A 226 23.19 12.69 10.38
CA GLN A 226 22.48 13.96 10.57
C GLN A 226 22.83 14.60 11.92
N ALA A 227 22.81 13.84 13.01
CA ALA A 227 23.15 14.33 14.35
C ALA A 227 24.61 14.83 14.44
N ASN A 228 25.55 14.07 13.86
CA ASN A 228 26.96 14.44 13.81
C ASN A 228 27.18 15.74 13.04
N ARG A 229 26.43 15.98 11.96
CA ARG A 229 26.48 17.25 11.21
C ARG A 229 26.08 18.43 12.09
N THR A 230 25.02 18.31 12.88
CA THR A 230 24.59 19.39 13.80
C THR A 230 25.62 19.66 14.90
N VAL A 231 26.18 18.61 15.51
CA VAL A 231 27.22 18.76 16.56
C VAL A 231 28.50 19.39 15.99
N MET A 232 28.95 18.94 14.82
CA MET A 232 30.13 19.50 14.15
C MET A 232 29.96 20.98 13.82
N LEU A 233 28.79 21.37 13.30
CA LEU A 233 28.49 22.76 12.97
C LEU A 233 28.40 23.65 14.21
N ALA A 234 27.90 23.12 15.32
CA ALA A 234 27.92 23.80 16.62
C ALA A 234 29.36 24.05 17.11
N GLY A 235 30.24 23.05 17.01
CA GLY A 235 31.65 23.17 17.39
C GLY A 235 32.42 24.19 16.54
N ILE A 236 32.31 24.09 15.20
CA ILE A 236 32.97 25.03 14.28
C ILE A 236 32.58 26.47 14.58
N SER A 237 31.31 26.72 14.88
CA SER A 237 30.82 28.08 15.12
C SER A 237 31.30 28.65 16.46
N HIS A 238 31.41 27.81 17.49
CA HIS A 238 32.04 28.19 18.74
C HIS A 238 33.51 28.57 18.52
N ASP A 239 34.22 27.77 17.73
CA ASP A 239 35.64 27.98 17.43
C ASP A 239 35.89 29.18 16.52
N LEU A 240 34.91 29.59 15.69
CA LEU A 240 34.96 30.81 14.87
C LEU A 240 34.61 32.08 15.67
N ARG A 241 33.73 32.01 16.68
CA ARG A 241 33.38 33.17 17.51
C ARG A 241 34.58 33.66 18.34
N THR A 242 35.44 32.74 18.78
CA THR A 242 36.61 33.04 19.61
C THR A 242 37.67 33.91 18.90
N PRO A 243 38.12 33.63 17.66
CA PRO A 243 39.03 34.52 16.94
C PRO A 243 38.34 35.83 16.52
N LEU A 244 37.03 35.83 16.22
CA LEU A 244 36.30 37.07 15.93
C LEU A 244 36.25 38.02 17.13
N ALA A 245 35.97 37.50 18.32
CA ALA A 245 36.03 38.28 19.56
C ALA A 245 37.43 38.85 19.81
N ARG A 246 38.48 38.07 19.53
CA ARG A 246 39.88 38.54 19.63
C ARG A 246 40.20 39.62 18.60
N MET A 247 39.73 39.50 17.36
CA MET A 247 39.90 40.55 16.35
C MET A 247 39.17 41.85 16.76
N ARG A 248 37.98 41.75 17.34
CA ARG A 248 37.22 42.91 17.85
C ARG A 248 38.00 43.64 18.94
N LEU A 249 38.51 42.91 19.92
CA LEU A 249 39.37 43.46 20.99
C LEU A 249 40.66 44.07 20.42
N ALA A 250 41.30 43.41 19.44
CA ALA A 250 42.50 43.93 18.81
C ALA A 250 42.24 45.25 18.07
N ILE A 251 41.08 45.41 17.44
CA ILE A 251 40.65 46.66 16.79
C ILE A 251 40.38 47.75 17.83
N GLU A 252 39.74 47.42 18.95
CA GLU A 252 39.48 48.36 20.06
C GLU A 252 40.78 48.86 20.73
N MET A 253 41.87 48.09 20.63
CA MET A 253 43.20 48.45 21.17
C MET A 253 44.09 49.23 20.18
N LEU A 254 43.64 49.51 18.96
CA LEU A 254 44.43 50.25 17.98
C LEU A 254 44.62 51.73 18.40
N PRO A 255 45.77 52.36 18.11
CA PRO A 255 46.03 53.76 18.46
C PRO A 255 45.01 54.73 17.86
N LEU A 256 44.71 55.83 18.55
CA LEU A 256 43.76 56.88 18.12
C LEU A 256 44.10 57.54 16.77
N GLU A 257 45.34 57.44 16.31
CA GLU A 257 45.82 57.93 15.01
C GLU A 257 45.40 57.03 13.84
N THR A 258 44.85 55.84 14.13
CA THR A 258 44.37 54.90 13.12
C THR A 258 43.15 55.47 12.42
N ASN A 259 43.08 55.33 11.09
CA ASN A 259 42.00 55.87 10.28
C ASN A 259 40.62 55.39 10.81
N PRO A 260 39.78 56.30 11.36
CA PRO A 260 38.53 55.92 12.02
C PRO A 260 37.53 55.28 11.06
N LYS A 261 37.59 55.58 9.76
CA LYS A 261 36.75 54.92 8.75
C LYS A 261 37.13 53.46 8.53
N LEU A 262 38.41 53.11 8.67
CA LEU A 262 38.89 51.73 8.57
C LEU A 262 38.51 50.92 9.82
N LEU A 263 38.59 51.53 11.01
CA LEU A 263 38.17 50.89 12.27
C LEU A 263 36.69 50.53 12.26
N VAL A 264 35.83 51.49 11.90
CA VAL A 264 34.38 51.25 11.79
C VAL A 264 34.06 50.17 10.77
N ARG A 265 34.78 50.14 9.63
CA ARG A 265 34.61 49.11 8.61
C ARG A 265 35.00 47.72 9.11
N LEU A 266 36.13 47.59 9.81
CA LEU A 266 36.58 46.31 10.36
C LEU A 266 35.65 45.80 11.48
N GLN A 267 35.13 46.70 12.31
CA GLN A 267 34.11 46.36 13.31
C GLN A 267 32.84 45.83 12.64
N HIS A 268 32.37 46.52 11.59
CA HIS A 268 31.22 46.08 10.80
C HIS A 268 31.45 44.71 10.15
N ASP A 269 32.61 44.47 9.54
CA ASP A 269 32.94 43.18 8.91
C ASP A 269 32.93 42.03 9.96
N ILE A 270 33.37 42.28 11.20
CA ILE A 270 33.32 41.28 12.29
C ILE A 270 31.89 41.02 12.75
N ASP A 271 31.07 42.06 12.86
CA ASP A 271 29.67 41.92 13.24
C ASP A 271 28.87 41.17 12.16
N ASP A 272 29.14 41.45 10.89
CA ASP A 272 28.60 40.70 9.74
C ASP A 272 28.99 39.21 9.81
N MET A 273 30.26 38.90 10.11
CA MET A 273 30.72 37.51 10.27
C MET A 273 30.05 36.81 11.45
N ASN A 274 29.86 37.48 12.58
CA ASN A 274 29.15 36.91 13.73
C ASN A 274 27.69 36.62 13.40
N GLN A 275 27.03 37.53 12.67
CA GLN A 275 25.66 37.34 12.22
C GLN A 275 25.55 36.16 11.24
N LEU A 276 26.46 36.06 10.27
CA LEU A 276 26.51 34.93 9.33
C LEU A 276 26.66 33.59 10.03
N ILE A 277 27.53 33.51 11.04
CA ILE A 277 27.73 32.30 11.83
C ILE A 277 26.47 31.96 12.64
N ALA A 278 25.82 32.95 13.24
CA ALA A 278 24.58 32.75 13.98
C ALA A 278 23.44 32.23 13.09
N GLU A 279 23.26 32.82 11.90
CA GLU A 279 22.25 32.40 10.92
C GLU A 279 22.53 30.99 10.39
N PHE A 280 23.78 30.68 10.08
CA PHE A 280 24.18 29.35 9.64
C PHE A 280 24.00 28.28 10.73
N LEU A 281 24.27 28.62 11.99
CA LEU A 281 23.99 27.75 13.13
C LEU A 281 22.51 27.45 13.28
N VAL A 282 21.65 28.44 13.10
CA VAL A 282 20.20 28.26 13.12
C VAL A 282 19.77 27.27 12.03
N LEU A 283 20.26 27.46 10.80
CA LEU A 283 20.04 26.52 9.69
C LEU A 283 20.51 25.10 10.04
N SER A 284 21.61 24.95 10.79
CA SER A 284 22.15 23.64 11.16
C SER A 284 21.45 22.92 12.32
N ARG A 285 20.78 23.67 13.20
CA ARG A 285 20.18 23.16 14.45
C ARG A 285 18.70 22.83 14.33
N ASP A 286 17.95 23.55 13.50
CA ASP A 286 16.48 23.46 13.43
C ASP A 286 15.96 22.25 12.62
N MET A 287 16.59 21.07 12.78
CA MET A 287 16.00 19.80 12.35
C MET A 287 15.03 19.22 13.39
N GLN A 288 14.95 19.79 14.59
CA GLN A 288 14.01 19.38 15.63
C GLN A 288 12.73 20.23 15.57
N LYS A 289 11.61 19.57 15.30
CA LYS A 289 10.28 20.19 15.27
C LYS A 289 9.94 20.76 16.66
N GLU A 290 9.77 22.07 16.75
CA GLU A 290 9.28 22.75 17.94
C GLU A 290 7.90 22.20 18.34
N ALA A 291 7.68 21.95 19.63
CA ALA A 291 6.39 21.50 20.11
C ALA A 291 5.34 22.60 19.85
N PRO A 292 4.20 22.31 19.19
CA PRO A 292 3.17 23.31 18.93
C PRO A 292 2.59 23.86 20.23
N VAL A 293 2.49 25.18 20.32
CA VAL A 293 1.79 25.89 21.39
C VAL A 293 0.69 26.76 20.80
N GLN A 294 -0.32 27.08 21.60
CA GLN A 294 -1.41 27.92 21.16
C GLN A 294 -0.92 29.36 21.04
N VAL A 295 -0.82 29.87 19.82
CA VAL A 295 -0.35 31.24 19.52
C VAL A 295 -1.50 32.05 18.92
N ASN A 296 -1.63 33.30 19.36
CA ASN A 296 -2.44 34.30 18.66
C ASN A 296 -1.62 34.91 17.53
N ILE A 297 -1.87 34.45 16.30
CA ILE A 297 -1.11 34.82 15.11
C ILE A 297 -1.23 36.32 14.83
N ARG A 298 -2.40 36.93 15.10
CA ARG A 298 -2.60 38.38 14.92
C ARG A 298 -1.66 39.19 15.80
N GLU A 299 -1.56 38.82 17.08
CA GLU A 299 -0.73 39.53 18.06
C GLU A 299 0.75 39.36 17.76
N LEU A 300 1.17 38.15 17.37
CA LEU A 300 2.55 37.91 16.93
C LEU A 300 2.90 38.76 15.70
N LEU A 301 2.03 38.82 14.68
CA LEU A 301 2.27 39.65 13.50
C LEU A 301 2.32 41.13 13.85
N GLN A 302 1.45 41.59 14.74
CA GLN A 302 1.46 42.99 15.20
C GLN A 302 2.79 43.35 15.87
N GLU A 303 3.27 42.53 16.81
CA GLU A 303 4.57 42.74 17.48
C GLU A 303 5.71 42.81 16.46
N LEU A 304 5.75 41.90 15.49
CA LEU A 304 6.81 41.87 14.48
C LEU A 304 6.73 43.01 13.45
N VAL A 305 5.53 43.52 13.19
CA VAL A 305 5.35 44.71 12.35
C VAL A 305 5.86 45.94 13.09
N GLU A 306 5.56 46.08 14.37
CA GLU A 306 6.04 47.17 15.23
C GLU A 306 7.59 47.17 15.28
N ASP A 307 8.23 46.02 15.50
CA ASP A 307 9.69 45.87 15.48
C ASP A 307 10.33 46.39 14.17
N VAL A 308 9.71 46.09 13.01
CA VAL A 308 10.24 46.48 11.70
C VAL A 308 9.95 47.94 11.36
N GLN A 309 8.86 48.50 11.90
CA GLN A 309 8.56 49.94 11.82
C GLN A 309 9.56 50.77 12.64
N GLU A 310 10.00 50.29 13.81
CA GLU A 310 11.06 50.95 14.61
C GLU A 310 12.40 51.05 13.86
N LEU A 311 12.67 50.10 12.95
CA LEU A 311 13.83 50.11 12.06
C LEU A 311 13.67 51.07 10.86
N GLY A 312 12.55 51.78 10.76
CA GLY A 312 12.27 52.79 9.73
C GLY A 312 11.51 52.28 8.50
N ALA A 313 10.99 51.05 8.53
CA ALA A 313 10.14 50.54 7.45
C ALA A 313 8.73 51.12 7.51
N GLN A 314 8.15 51.44 6.35
CA GLN A 314 6.72 51.73 6.25
C GLN A 314 5.97 50.41 6.06
N VAL A 315 5.07 50.07 6.98
CA VAL A 315 4.28 48.83 6.90
C VAL A 315 2.79 49.14 6.98
N ALA A 316 2.05 48.71 5.97
CA ALA A 316 0.60 48.70 5.92
C ALA A 316 0.08 47.37 6.49
N TRP A 317 -0.34 47.40 7.75
CA TRP A 317 -0.94 46.27 8.47
C TRP A 317 -2.31 46.67 9.00
N GLN A 318 -3.36 45.93 8.61
CA GLN A 318 -4.71 46.15 9.12
C GLN A 318 -5.03 45.10 10.18
N LEU A 319 -5.41 45.57 11.37
CA LEU A 319 -5.81 44.72 12.48
C LEU A 319 -7.10 43.96 12.15
N GLY A 320 -6.96 42.66 11.92
CA GLY A 320 -8.07 41.73 11.74
C GLY A 320 -8.55 41.07 13.04
N THR A 321 -9.39 40.05 12.93
CA THR A 321 -9.84 39.23 14.07
C THR A 321 -8.68 38.39 14.64
N PRO A 322 -8.62 38.14 15.97
CA PRO A 322 -7.65 37.22 16.54
C PRO A 322 -7.76 35.81 15.93
N VAL A 323 -6.61 35.21 15.63
CA VAL A 323 -6.52 33.86 15.05
C VAL A 323 -5.64 33.01 15.95
N LEU A 324 -6.25 32.05 16.66
CA LEU A 324 -5.55 31.11 17.54
C LEU A 324 -5.19 29.84 16.77
N ARG A 325 -3.92 29.42 16.81
CA ARG A 325 -3.45 28.17 16.18
C ARG A 325 -2.35 27.52 17.00
N GLN A 326 -2.34 26.18 17.00
CA GLN A 326 -1.23 25.38 17.51
C GLN A 326 -0.06 25.40 16.49
N VAL A 327 1.00 26.14 16.79
CA VAL A 327 2.20 26.27 15.95
C VAL A 327 3.46 26.37 16.80
N GLY A 328 4.63 26.10 16.20
CA GLY A 328 5.91 26.47 16.81
C GLY A 328 6.05 27.99 16.84
N ALA A 329 5.97 28.61 18.01
CA ALA A 329 5.95 30.06 18.17
C ALA A 329 7.25 30.70 17.71
N MET A 330 8.40 30.11 18.06
CA MET A 330 9.71 30.61 17.67
C MET A 330 9.96 30.39 16.17
N SER A 331 9.53 29.25 15.64
CA SER A 331 9.61 28.92 14.22
C SER A 331 8.83 29.92 13.38
N LEU A 332 7.58 30.22 13.75
CA LEU A 332 6.74 31.18 13.04
C LEU A 332 7.32 32.59 13.11
N ARG A 333 7.74 33.03 14.31
CA ARG A 333 8.39 34.32 14.51
C ARG A 333 9.57 34.50 13.56
N ARG A 334 10.48 33.51 13.52
CA ARG A 334 11.66 33.53 12.63
C ARG A 334 11.30 33.60 11.15
N VAL A 335 10.29 32.83 10.71
CA VAL A 335 9.85 32.87 9.32
C VAL A 335 9.38 34.28 8.97
N VAL A 336 8.49 34.86 9.77
CA VAL A 336 7.92 36.18 9.52
C VAL A 336 9.00 37.27 9.58
N THR A 337 9.88 37.26 10.58
CA THR A 337 10.99 38.23 10.68
C THR A 337 11.89 38.19 9.44
N ASN A 338 12.23 37.00 8.92
CA ASN A 338 13.04 36.89 7.71
C ASN A 338 12.31 37.42 6.45
N LEU A 339 11.01 37.16 6.34
CA LEU A 339 10.20 37.64 5.23
C LEU A 339 10.04 39.17 5.27
N LEU A 340 9.73 39.75 6.44
CA LEU A 340 9.64 41.20 6.63
C LEU A 340 10.98 41.89 6.41
N GLY A 341 12.08 41.31 6.92
CA GLY A 341 13.43 41.84 6.70
C GLY A 341 13.83 41.84 5.23
N ASN A 342 13.46 40.80 4.47
CA ASN A 342 13.65 40.78 3.02
C ASN A 342 12.78 41.83 2.31
N ALA A 343 11.50 41.95 2.67
CA ALA A 343 10.60 42.94 2.09
C ALA A 343 11.10 44.37 2.34
N HIS A 344 11.63 44.66 3.53
CA HIS A 344 12.23 45.95 3.85
C HIS A 344 13.49 46.23 3.02
N ARG A 345 14.38 45.24 2.91
CA ARG A 345 15.67 45.39 2.22
C ARG A 345 15.54 45.54 0.71
N TYR A 346 14.60 44.81 0.10
CA TYR A 346 14.45 44.77 -1.36
C TYR A 346 13.23 45.56 -1.87
N GLY A 347 12.40 46.11 -0.98
CA GLY A 347 11.21 46.89 -1.32
C GLY A 347 11.45 48.32 -1.80
N ASP A 348 12.71 48.71 -2.07
CA ASP A 348 13.11 50.05 -2.54
C ASP A 348 12.58 51.21 -1.66
N GLY A 349 12.43 50.98 -0.35
CA GLY A 349 11.91 51.98 0.61
C GLY A 349 10.42 52.27 0.50
N LYS A 350 9.67 51.49 -0.29
CA LYS A 350 8.20 51.60 -0.42
C LYS A 350 7.48 50.83 0.70
N PRO A 351 6.19 51.11 0.93
CA PRO A 351 5.40 50.40 1.94
C PRO A 351 5.36 48.89 1.71
N ILE A 352 5.56 48.13 2.79
CA ILE A 352 5.35 46.70 2.88
C ILE A 352 3.89 46.46 3.26
N GLU A 353 3.15 45.63 2.55
CA GLU A 353 1.80 45.23 2.94
C GLU A 353 1.85 43.86 3.61
N VAL A 354 1.18 43.74 4.76
CA VAL A 354 1.03 42.47 5.47
C VAL A 354 -0.45 42.12 5.50
N GLU A 355 -0.79 40.89 5.15
CA GLU A 355 -2.17 40.39 5.21
C GLU A 355 -2.23 39.06 5.95
N LEU A 356 -3.28 38.89 6.75
CA LEU A 356 -3.63 37.64 7.40
C LEU A 356 -5.03 37.24 6.97
N ALA A 357 -5.14 36.08 6.34
CA ALA A 357 -6.42 35.48 5.98
C ALA A 357 -6.58 34.12 6.67
N LEU A 358 -7.80 33.84 7.12
CA LEU A 358 -8.20 32.54 7.64
C LEU A 358 -9.24 31.95 6.72
N ASN A 359 -8.93 30.78 6.14
CA ASN A 359 -9.91 29.94 5.46
C ASN A 359 -10.34 28.82 6.40
N GLU A 360 -11.40 28.06 6.06
CA GLU A 360 -11.92 26.97 6.91
C GLU A 360 -10.87 25.91 7.29
N GLN A 361 -9.82 25.75 6.47
CA GLN A 361 -8.82 24.70 6.64
C GLN A 361 -7.38 25.21 6.84
N GLU A 362 -7.09 26.49 6.61
CA GLU A 362 -5.70 27.00 6.53
C GLU A 362 -5.59 28.46 6.96
N ILE A 363 -4.44 28.85 7.50
CA ILE A 363 -4.05 30.24 7.73
C ILE A 363 -3.10 30.66 6.61
N VAL A 364 -3.36 31.82 6.01
CA VAL A 364 -2.52 32.40 4.96
C VAL A 364 -1.97 33.73 5.43
N ILE A 365 -0.65 33.85 5.50
CA ILE A 365 0.07 35.09 5.78
C ILE A 365 0.72 35.55 4.47
N ARG A 366 0.45 36.79 4.06
CA ARG A 366 1.06 37.40 2.87
C ARG A 366 1.87 38.60 3.29
N ILE A 367 3.11 38.67 2.79
CA ILE A 367 3.99 39.83 2.94
C ILE A 367 4.33 40.29 1.54
N LEU A 368 3.93 41.52 1.20
CA LEU A 368 4.06 42.08 -0.12
C LEU A 368 5.02 43.27 -0.12
N ASP A 369 6.06 43.21 -0.95
CA ASP A 369 6.94 44.35 -1.22
C ASP A 369 6.61 44.98 -2.59
N SER A 370 7.23 46.12 -2.88
CA SER A 370 7.07 46.85 -4.16
C SER A 370 8.40 47.06 -4.89
N GLY A 371 9.35 46.15 -4.67
CA GLY A 371 10.70 46.19 -5.23
C GLY A 371 10.77 45.74 -6.70
N LYS A 372 11.98 45.44 -7.16
CA LYS A 372 12.24 44.99 -8.55
C LYS A 372 11.63 43.62 -8.88
N GLY A 373 11.26 42.84 -7.86
CA GLY A 373 10.77 41.47 -8.02
C GLY A 373 11.89 40.44 -8.26
N ILE A 374 11.50 39.19 -8.50
CA ILE A 374 12.42 38.07 -8.80
C ILE A 374 12.03 37.47 -10.15
N PRO A 375 12.98 37.25 -11.08
CA PRO A 375 12.71 36.56 -12.34
C PRO A 375 12.12 35.16 -12.10
N ALA A 376 11.16 34.73 -12.94
CA ALA A 376 10.45 33.46 -12.75
C ALA A 376 11.38 32.22 -12.66
N HIS A 377 12.51 32.23 -13.37
CA HIS A 377 13.49 31.15 -13.34
C HIS A 377 14.32 31.10 -12.04
N GLU A 378 14.28 32.16 -11.24
CA GLU A 378 15.05 32.30 -10.01
C GLU A 378 14.22 32.07 -8.73
N LEU A 379 12.89 32.02 -8.85
CA LEU A 379 11.98 31.90 -7.69
C LEU A 379 12.28 30.71 -6.78
N GLU A 380 12.77 29.61 -7.35
CA GLU A 380 13.18 28.43 -6.56
C GLU A 380 14.65 28.51 -6.10
N ASN A 381 15.52 29.16 -6.87
CA ASN A 381 16.94 29.27 -6.54
C ASN A 381 17.19 30.18 -5.34
N VAL A 382 16.35 31.20 -5.13
CA VAL A 382 16.48 32.14 -3.99
C VAL A 382 16.24 31.49 -2.63
N PHE A 383 15.68 30.28 -2.59
CA PHE A 383 15.60 29.47 -1.38
C PHE A 383 16.88 28.67 -1.09
N ARG A 384 17.87 28.67 -1.98
CA ARG A 384 19.15 27.97 -1.75
C ARG A 384 20.04 28.77 -0.81
N PRO A 385 20.72 28.12 0.16
CA PRO A 385 21.66 28.80 1.05
C PRO A 385 22.73 29.57 0.27
N PHE A 386 23.04 30.79 0.74
CA PHE A 386 24.06 31.70 0.16
C PHE A 386 23.75 32.18 -1.28
N TYR A 387 22.56 31.91 -1.80
CA TYR A 387 22.17 32.35 -3.13
C TYR A 387 21.69 33.81 -3.13
N ARG A 388 22.12 34.61 -4.12
CA ARG A 388 21.77 36.02 -4.29
C ARG A 388 21.61 36.35 -5.77
N LEU A 389 20.62 37.18 -6.10
CA LEU A 389 20.34 37.63 -7.47
C LEU A 389 21.34 38.67 -7.99
N GLU A 390 21.82 39.55 -7.11
CA GLU A 390 22.80 40.57 -7.47
C GLU A 390 24.23 40.07 -7.23
N SER A 391 25.08 40.15 -8.26
CA SER A 391 26.49 39.74 -8.22
C SER A 391 27.42 40.77 -7.54
N SER A 392 26.89 41.92 -7.13
CA SER A 392 27.69 43.02 -6.57
C SER A 392 28.04 42.77 -5.11
N ARG A 393 29.34 42.58 -4.85
CA ARG A 393 30.01 42.60 -3.53
C ARG A 393 29.94 43.96 -2.82
N SER A 394 29.00 44.84 -3.16
CA SER A 394 28.82 46.11 -2.46
C SER A 394 28.16 45.82 -1.11
N ASN A 395 28.89 46.05 -0.01
CA ASN A 395 28.43 45.99 1.39
C ASN A 395 27.20 46.87 1.72
N VAL A 396 26.57 47.52 0.74
CA VAL A 396 25.47 48.47 0.92
C VAL A 396 24.12 47.77 1.07
N THR A 397 23.91 46.61 0.46
CA THR A 397 22.63 45.86 0.50
C THR A 397 22.67 44.66 1.46
N GLY A 398 23.49 44.75 2.52
CA GLY A 398 23.94 43.67 3.40
C GLY A 398 22.90 42.58 3.68
N GLY A 399 23.17 41.35 3.22
CA GLY A 399 22.35 40.17 3.46
C GLY A 399 23.13 38.89 3.13
N SER A 400 23.02 37.88 3.99
CA SER A 400 23.76 36.61 3.93
C SER A 400 23.33 35.66 2.81
N GLY A 401 22.13 35.84 2.26
CA GLY A 401 21.49 34.84 1.40
C GLY A 401 20.99 33.61 2.17
N LEU A 402 20.92 33.67 3.51
CA LEU A 402 20.42 32.56 4.33
C LEU A 402 18.95 32.73 4.73
N GLY A 403 18.41 33.94 4.76
CA GLY A 403 17.07 34.21 5.29
C GLY A 403 15.95 33.39 4.62
N LEU A 404 15.89 33.36 3.29
CA LEU A 404 14.88 32.55 2.57
C LEU A 404 15.14 31.05 2.71
N ALA A 405 16.40 30.61 2.78
CA ALA A 405 16.73 29.21 3.04
C ALA A 405 16.24 28.75 4.42
N ILE A 406 16.40 29.61 5.45
CA ILE A 406 15.87 29.40 6.79
C ILE A 406 14.34 29.31 6.75
N VAL A 407 13.69 30.22 6.00
CA VAL A 407 12.23 30.19 5.82
C VAL A 407 11.77 28.86 5.21
N ARG A 408 12.39 28.39 4.12
CA ARG A 408 12.04 27.12 3.48
C ARG A 408 12.21 25.95 4.45
N GLN A 409 13.35 25.88 5.13
CA GLN A 409 13.63 24.81 6.07
C GLN A 409 12.64 24.77 7.24
N LEU A 410 12.30 25.92 7.82
CA LEU A 410 11.30 26.00 8.89
C LEU A 410 9.91 25.63 8.41
N CYS A 411 9.54 25.99 7.17
CA CYS A 411 8.28 25.58 6.57
C CYS A 411 8.23 24.06 6.39
N ASP A 412 9.26 23.46 5.80
CA ASP A 412 9.33 22.02 5.56
C ASP A 412 9.28 21.22 6.87
N ALA A 413 10.00 21.67 7.91
CA ALA A 413 10.02 21.03 9.23
C ALA A 413 8.66 21.09 9.94
N ASN A 414 7.87 22.14 9.70
CA ASN A 414 6.56 22.34 10.32
C ASN A 414 5.39 21.92 9.42
N GLY A 415 5.64 21.50 8.18
CA GLY A 415 4.61 21.16 7.20
C GLY A 415 3.84 22.37 6.65
N TRP A 416 4.48 23.55 6.66
CA TRP A 416 3.94 24.79 6.06
C TRP A 416 4.37 24.89 4.60
N GLN A 417 3.67 25.71 3.81
CA GLN A 417 4.04 25.99 2.42
C GLN A 417 4.45 27.44 2.27
N ILE A 418 5.56 27.70 1.59
CA ILE A 418 6.01 29.04 1.23
C ILE A 418 6.15 29.16 -0.28
N GLN A 419 5.57 30.22 -0.85
CA GLN A 419 5.64 30.55 -2.26
C GLN A 419 6.02 32.02 -2.42
N LEU A 420 6.81 32.31 -3.45
CA LEU A 420 7.08 33.67 -3.89
C LEU A 420 6.33 33.88 -5.20
N LEU A 421 5.42 34.85 -5.21
CA LEU A 421 4.56 35.15 -6.35
C LEU A 421 4.86 36.57 -6.85
N PRO A 422 4.79 36.82 -8.18
CA PRO A 422 4.91 38.16 -8.70
C PRO A 422 3.70 39.00 -8.27
N ARG A 423 3.96 40.22 -7.79
CA ARG A 423 2.90 41.15 -7.38
C ARG A 423 2.43 42.01 -8.55
N VAL A 424 1.11 42.23 -8.63
CA VAL A 424 0.52 43.18 -9.58
C VAL A 424 0.95 44.60 -9.17
N GLY A 425 1.66 45.31 -10.07
CA GLY A 425 2.24 46.62 -9.78
C GLY A 425 3.75 46.60 -9.46
N GLY A 426 4.39 45.43 -9.47
CA GLY A 426 5.82 45.25 -9.17
C GLY A 426 6.07 44.73 -7.75
N GLY A 427 7.23 44.11 -7.53
CA GLY A 427 7.60 43.47 -6.26
C GLY A 427 7.20 42.00 -6.16
N ILE A 428 7.19 41.48 -4.93
CA ILE A 428 6.85 40.10 -4.61
C ILE A 428 5.81 39.99 -3.51
N GLU A 429 4.97 38.97 -3.63
CA GLU A 429 4.16 38.42 -2.56
C GLU A 429 4.82 37.14 -2.02
N ALA A 430 5.33 37.20 -0.80
CA ALA A 430 5.70 36.01 -0.04
C ALA A 430 4.46 35.46 0.68
N ARG A 431 3.97 34.31 0.21
CA ARG A 431 2.76 33.65 0.71
C ARG A 431 3.12 32.43 1.56
N LEU A 432 2.90 32.54 2.87
CA LEU A 432 3.03 31.46 3.84
C LEU A 432 1.67 30.84 4.14
N VAL A 433 1.53 29.53 3.96
CA VAL A 433 0.32 28.76 4.23
C VAL A 433 0.58 27.77 5.37
N ILE A 434 -0.21 27.87 6.42
CA ILE A 434 -0.15 27.01 7.61
C ILE A 434 -1.44 26.14 7.62
N PRO A 435 -1.33 24.83 7.37
CA PRO A 435 -2.50 23.95 7.34
C PRO A 435 -3.04 23.71 8.75
N ASN A 436 -4.33 23.37 8.84
CA ASN A 436 -4.93 22.87 10.08
C ASN A 436 -4.41 21.45 10.36
N LEU A 437 -3.38 21.35 11.20
CA LEU A 437 -2.92 20.07 11.73
C LEU A 437 -3.94 19.61 12.78
N ALA A 438 -4.75 18.61 12.40
CA ALA A 438 -5.73 17.95 13.26
C ALA A 438 -5.08 17.16 14.40
#